data_AF-A0A1L3F9E6-F1
#
_entry.id   AF-A0A1L3F9E6-F1
#
_cell.length_a   1.000
_cell.length_b   1.000
_cell.length_c   1.000
_cell.angle_alpha   90.00
_cell.angle_beta   90.00
_cell.angle_gamma   90.00
#
_symmetry.space_group_name_H-M   'P 1'
#
loop_
_entity.id
_entity.type
_entity.pdbx_description
1 polymer ?
#
loop_
_entity_poly.entity_id
_entity_poly.type
_entity_poly.pdbx_seq_one_letter_code
_entity_poly.pdbx_strand_id
1 'polypeptide(L)'
;MKHTEERPYADPEAAARKLVELAASVEAVQDGRIYIERINALFLFKLKGSGSEFGAGLRHAIERGWLSKHESGTYVKLMPSSEDLLARK
;
A
#
# COMPACT_ATOMS: atom_id res chain seq x y z
N MET A 1 -3.14 -15.72 -29.39
CA MET A 1 -2.23 -15.07 -28.42
C MET A 1 -3.05 -14.81 -27.16
N LYS A 2 -2.68 -15.40 -26.02
CA LYS A 2 -3.38 -15.14 -24.75
C LYS A 2 -3.01 -13.71 -24.32
N HIS A 3 -4.00 -12.85 -24.15
CA HIS A 3 -3.84 -11.55 -23.50
C HIS A 3 -3.31 -11.84 -22.10
N THR A 4 -2.02 -11.58 -21.86
CA THR A 4 -1.52 -11.46 -20.49
C THR A 4 -2.27 -10.27 -19.90
N GLU A 5 -3.16 -10.50 -18.94
CA GLU A 5 -3.73 -9.43 -18.14
C GLU A 5 -2.56 -8.60 -17.61
N GLU A 6 -2.54 -7.30 -17.92
CA GLU A 6 -1.54 -6.39 -17.37
C GLU A 6 -1.51 -6.58 -15.86
N ARG A 7 -0.33 -6.83 -15.30
CA ARG A 7 -0.13 -6.90 -13.85
C ARG A 7 0.35 -5.53 -13.40
N PRO A 8 -0.56 -4.58 -13.12
CA PRO A 8 -0.19 -3.19 -12.82
C PRO A 8 0.72 -3.07 -11.60
N TYR A 9 0.68 -4.06 -10.70
CA TYR A 9 1.45 -4.05 -9.45
C TYR A 9 2.77 -4.83 -9.54
N ALA A 10 3.16 -5.33 -10.72
CA ALA A 10 4.49 -5.88 -10.94
C ALA A 10 5.58 -4.81 -10.81
N ASP A 11 5.24 -3.54 -11.09
CA ASP A 11 6.06 -2.38 -10.73
C ASP A 11 5.88 -2.06 -9.23
N PRO A 12 6.96 -2.13 -8.42
CA PRO A 12 6.90 -1.80 -7.00
C PRO A 12 6.43 -0.39 -6.70
N GLU A 13 6.71 0.61 -7.56
CA GLU A 13 6.25 1.98 -7.32
C GLU A 13 4.73 2.09 -7.55
N ALA A 14 4.21 1.50 -8.63
CA ALA A 14 2.77 1.42 -8.86
C ALA A 14 2.04 0.70 -7.72
N ALA A 15 2.59 -0.42 -7.23
CA ALA A 15 2.08 -1.11 -6.05
C ALA A 15 2.11 -0.20 -4.81
N ALA A 16 3.23 0.47 -4.53
CA ALA A 16 3.40 1.36 -3.38
C ALA A 16 2.37 2.50 -3.36
N ARG A 17 2.18 3.19 -4.50
CA ARG A 17 1.18 4.26 -4.63
C ARG A 17 -0.22 3.77 -4.34
N LYS A 18 -0.58 2.58 -4.86
CA LYS A 18 -1.87 1.97 -4.58
C LYS A 18 -2.02 1.61 -3.10
N LEU A 19 -0.97 1.13 -2.44
CA LEU A 19 -1.00 0.85 -1.00
C LEU A 19 -1.23 2.12 -0.16
N VAL A 20 -0.64 3.26 -0.55
CA VAL A 20 -0.88 4.57 0.08
C VAL A 20 -2.35 4.98 -0.07
N GLU A 21 -2.92 4.85 -1.27
CA GLU A 21 -4.35 5.12 -1.51
C GLU A 21 -5.25 4.23 -0.65
N LEU A 22 -4.95 2.92 -0.58
CA LEU A 22 -5.70 1.97 0.24
C LEU A 22 -5.57 2.33 1.73
N ALA A 23 -4.37 2.66 2.21
CA ALA A 23 -4.14 3.09 3.58
C ALA A 23 -4.96 4.34 3.93
N ALA A 24 -5.03 5.33 3.04
CA ALA A 24 -5.85 6.53 3.21
C ALA A 24 -7.36 6.26 3.24
N SER A 25 -7.81 5.15 2.64
CA SER A 25 -9.22 4.73 2.67
C SER A 25 -9.61 3.89 3.89
N VAL A 26 -8.63 3.42 4.67
CA VAL A 26 -8.86 2.59 5.85
C VAL A 26 -8.87 3.49 7.09
N GLU A 27 -9.93 3.39 7.89
CA GLU A 27 -10.02 4.08 9.18
C GLU A 27 -8.85 3.69 10.08
N ALA A 28 -8.08 4.70 10.49
CA ALA A 28 -7.00 4.56 11.45
C ALA A 28 -7.56 4.38 12.86
N VAL A 29 -6.88 3.58 13.66
CA VAL A 29 -7.12 3.48 15.11
C VAL A 29 -6.25 4.51 15.84
N GLN A 30 -6.05 4.31 17.15
CA GLN A 30 -5.27 5.20 18.01
C GLN A 30 -3.92 5.59 17.39
N ASP A 31 -3.57 6.87 17.51
CA ASP A 31 -2.27 7.41 17.09
C ASP A 31 -2.01 7.24 15.57
N GLY A 32 -3.06 7.26 14.75
CA GLY A 32 -2.96 7.19 13.28
C GLY A 32 -2.51 5.82 12.76
N ARG A 33 -2.55 4.78 13.60
CA ARG A 33 -2.15 3.41 13.23
C ARG A 33 -3.22 2.77 12.36
N ILE A 34 -2.80 2.09 11.31
CA ILE A 34 -3.68 1.37 10.38
C ILE A 34 -3.29 -0.09 10.40
N TYR A 35 -4.25 -0.98 10.65
CA TYR A 35 -4.02 -2.42 10.56
C TYR A 35 -3.60 -2.81 9.16
N ILE A 36 -2.37 -3.34 9.03
CA ILE A 36 -1.79 -3.67 7.72
C ILE A 36 -2.59 -4.75 6.99
N GLU A 37 -3.23 -5.65 7.74
CA GLU A 37 -4.07 -6.71 7.20
C GLU A 37 -5.27 -6.17 6.41
N ARG A 38 -5.82 -5.00 6.80
CA ARG A 38 -6.95 -4.38 6.09
C ARG A 38 -6.52 -3.90 4.71
N ILE A 39 -5.33 -3.29 4.62
CA ILE A 39 -4.73 -2.87 3.34
C ILE A 39 -4.40 -4.09 2.49
N ASN A 40 -3.79 -5.11 3.08
CA ASN A 40 -3.43 -6.37 2.41
C ASN A 40 -4.68 -7.08 1.84
N ALA A 41 -5.75 -7.20 2.62
CA ALA A 41 -6.99 -7.82 2.17
C ALA A 41 -7.61 -7.07 0.98
N LEU A 42 -7.64 -5.73 1.00
CA LEU A 42 -8.11 -4.94 -0.13
C LEU A 42 -7.25 -5.17 -1.38
N PHE A 43 -5.93 -5.15 -1.22
CA PHE A 43 -4.98 -5.33 -2.31
C PHE A 43 -5.10 -6.73 -2.96
N LEU A 44 -5.09 -7.79 -2.16
CA LEU A 44 -5.13 -9.17 -2.67
C LEU A 44 -6.51 -9.54 -3.23
N PHE A 45 -7.58 -9.25 -2.50
CA PHE A 45 -8.89 -9.82 -2.84
C PHE A 45 -9.70 -8.92 -3.77
N LYS A 46 -9.62 -7.58 -3.62
CA LYS A 46 -10.34 -6.65 -4.49
C LYS A 46 -9.53 -6.30 -5.74
N LEU A 47 -8.23 -5.99 -5.58
CA LEU A 47 -7.38 -5.57 -6.70
C LEU A 47 -6.67 -6.74 -7.40
N LYS A 48 -6.84 -7.97 -6.92
CA LYS A 48 -6.22 -9.19 -7.47
C LYS A 48 -4.70 -9.11 -7.55
N GLY A 49 -4.07 -8.30 -6.70
CA GLY A 49 -2.63 -8.31 -6.51
C GLY A 49 -2.16 -9.60 -5.80
N SER A 50 -0.85 -9.80 -5.77
CA SER A 50 -0.21 -10.93 -5.11
C SER A 50 0.55 -10.52 -3.84
N GLY A 51 0.85 -11.50 -2.98
CA GLY A 51 1.63 -11.24 -1.76
C GLY A 51 3.04 -10.70 -2.05
N SER A 52 3.67 -11.14 -3.13
CA SER A 52 4.98 -10.64 -3.56
C SER A 52 4.92 -9.18 -4.00
N GLU A 53 3.90 -8.79 -4.75
CA GLU A 53 3.67 -7.41 -5.18
C GLU A 53 3.33 -6.51 -3.99
N PHE A 54 2.50 -7.00 -3.06
CA PHE A 54 2.22 -6.29 -1.79
C PHE A 54 3.51 -6.04 -1.01
N GLY A 55 4.35 -7.07 -0.84
CA GLY A 55 5.62 -6.95 -0.12
C GLY A 55 6.60 -5.98 -0.81
N ALA A 56 6.70 -6.03 -2.13
CA ALA A 56 7.55 -5.12 -2.91
C ALA A 56 7.05 -3.67 -2.82
N GLY A 57 5.75 -3.44 -2.98
CA GLY A 57 5.13 -2.13 -2.86
C GLY A 57 5.24 -1.57 -1.44
N LEU A 58 5.03 -2.39 -0.40
CA LEU A 58 5.17 -1.95 0.98
C LEU A 58 6.61 -1.52 1.29
N ARG A 59 7.60 -2.32 0.86
CA ARG A 59 9.01 -1.96 1.02
C ARG A 59 9.32 -0.63 0.33
N HIS A 60 8.90 -0.48 -0.93
CA HIS A 60 9.11 0.75 -1.68
C HIS A 60 8.43 1.97 -1.01
N ALA A 61 7.20 1.82 -0.52
CA ALA A 61 6.51 2.89 0.21
C ALA A 61 7.25 3.31 1.50
N ILE A 62 7.86 2.36 2.22
CA ILE A 62 8.66 2.64 3.41
C ILE A 62 9.98 3.33 3.05
N GLU A 63 10.68 2.86 2.01
CA GLU A 63 11.93 3.46 1.53
C GLU A 63 11.73 4.91 1.05
N ARG A 64 10.59 5.20 0.41
CA ARG A 64 10.20 6.56 0.01
C ARG A 64 9.63 7.40 1.16
N GLY A 65 9.49 6.80 2.34
CA GLY A 65 8.95 7.42 3.54
C GLY A 65 7.47 7.74 3.44
N TRP A 66 6.70 7.17 2.51
CA TRP A 66 5.25 7.38 2.36
C TRP A 66 4.43 6.63 3.40
N LEU A 67 4.92 5.46 3.81
CA LEU A 67 4.37 4.68 4.92
C LEU A 67 5.47 4.40 5.94
N SER A 68 5.14 4.45 7.22
CA SER A 68 5.98 3.84 8.26
C SER A 68 5.35 2.52 8.70
N LYS A 69 6.18 1.51 8.97
CA LYS A 69 5.73 0.22 9.52
C LYS A 69 6.11 0.18 11.00
N HIS A 70 5.12 -0.10 11.85
CA HIS A 70 5.34 -0.30 13.27
C HIS A 70 6.20 -1.54 13.51
N GLU A 71 7.02 -1.56 14.56
CA GLU A 71 7.95 -2.66 14.88
C GLU A 71 7.26 -4.03 15.01
N SER A 72 6.02 -4.05 15.52
CA SER A 72 5.22 -5.28 15.64
C SER A 72 4.83 -5.88 14.28
N GLY A 73 4.97 -5.12 13.21
CA GLY A 73 4.54 -5.46 11.86
C GLY A 73 3.02 -5.47 11.64
N THR A 74 2.22 -5.26 12.68
CA THR A 74 0.75 -5.23 12.64
C THR A 74 0.19 -3.95 12.02
N TYR A 75 0.93 -2.85 12.15
CA TYR A 75 0.45 -1.53 11.80
C TYR A 75 1.35 -0.84 10.79
N VAL A 76 0.73 -0.01 9.96
CA VAL A 76 1.39 1.05 9.21
C VAL A 76 0.80 2.41 9.58
N LYS A 77 1.49 3.50 9.27
CA LYS A 77 0.96 4.87 9.31
C LYS A 77 1.26 5.58 8.01
N LEU A 78 0.35 6.45 7.58
CA LEU A 78 0.64 7.44 6.55
C LEU A 78 1.62 8.47 7.08
N MET A 79 2.56 8.85 6.23
CA MET A 79 3.58 9.86 6.54
C MET A 79 3.30 11.15 5.78
N PRO A 80 3.79 12.32 6.24
CA PRO A 80 3.55 13.59 5.56
C PRO A 80 3.93 13.59 4.07
N SER A 81 4.99 12.89 3.67
CA SER A 81 5.40 12.78 2.25
C SER A 81 4.41 12.01 1.36
N SER A 82 3.39 11.36 1.94
CA SER A 82 2.31 10.73 1.18
C SER A 82 1.22 11.72 0.73
N GLU A 83 1.15 12.92 1.32
CA GLU A 83 0.13 13.93 0.99
C GLU A 83 0.21 14.37 -0.47
N ASP A 84 1.43 14.53 -1.02
CA ASP A 84 1.65 14.86 -2.44
C ASP A 84 1.08 13.80 -3.39
N LEU A 85 1.06 12.53 -2.98
CA LEU A 85 0.49 11.44 -3.76
C LEU A 85 -1.04 11.46 -3.71
N LEU A 86 -1.62 11.88 -2.59
CA LEU A 86 -3.07 11.91 -2.38
C LEU A 86 -3.72 13.18 -2.93
N ALA A 87 -2.97 14.28 -3.01
CA ALA A 87 -3.44 15.56 -3.57
C ALA A 87 -3.53 15.55 -5.10
N ARG A 88 -2.81 14.66 -5.77
CA ARG A 88 -2.87 14.45 -7.22
C ARG A 88 -3.99 13.46 -7.56
N LYS A 89 -5.24 13.92 -7.52
CA LYS A 89 -6.41 13.18 -8.03
C LYS A 89 -6.93 13.79 -9.33
#